data_AF-A0A8S3XMS6-F1
#
_entry.id   AF-A0A8S3XMS6-F1
#
_cell.length_a   1.000
_cell.length_b   1.000
_cell.length_c   1.000
_cell.angle_alpha   90.00
_cell.angle_beta   90.00
_cell.angle_gamma   90.00
#
_symmetry.space_group_name_H-M   'P 1'
#
loop_
_entity.id
_entity.type
_entity.pdbx_description
1 polymer ?
#
loop_
_entity_poly.entity_id
_entity_poly.type
_entity_poly.pdbx_seq_one_letter_code
_entity_poly.pdbx_strand_id
1 'polypeptide(L)'
;MDLEMYVTNVTQPVPDPALTYIPPAEGAGAVRPGRQPVGTVVYAPEKLCAPHCYTGLDIDSPEGVLWMSRGSANTVESLEADASLLRMRFGRFLRLPPARNLTLHLHTTQVLQTAVSGAARLRWPRLSGAGRREAGEPSQPGEPTAVGAVRRLRVLARNPSHSHALLLQPVLQHDLHLPPECVH
;
A
#
# COMPACT_ATOMS: atom_id res chain seq x y z
N MET A 1 -16.67 23.23 24.65
CA MET A 1 -15.36 22.55 24.58
C MET A 1 -15.50 21.47 23.52
N ASP A 2 -14.73 21.56 22.44
CA ASP A 2 -14.72 20.48 21.44
C ASP A 2 -14.00 19.27 22.04
N LEU A 3 -14.63 18.11 21.94
CA LEU A 3 -14.07 16.86 22.45
C LEU A 3 -13.01 16.36 21.47
N GLU A 4 -11.73 16.56 21.80
CA GLU A 4 -10.59 16.06 21.00
C GLU A 4 -10.16 14.67 21.51
N MET A 5 -10.12 13.70 20.60
CA MET A 5 -9.57 12.37 20.84
C MET A 5 -8.21 12.24 20.16
N TYR A 6 -7.34 11.38 20.68
CA TYR A 6 -6.07 11.08 20.04
C TYR A 6 -5.92 9.58 19.81
N VAL A 7 -5.44 9.19 18.64
CA VAL A 7 -4.99 7.82 18.39
C VAL A 7 -3.75 7.55 19.23
N THR A 8 -3.85 6.56 20.12
CA THR A 8 -2.77 6.16 21.04
C THR A 8 -2.01 4.95 20.54
N ASN A 9 -2.69 4.03 19.84
CA ASN A 9 -2.08 2.83 19.30
C ASN A 9 -2.85 2.30 18.09
N VAL A 10 -2.17 1.53 17.24
CA VAL A 10 -2.77 0.78 16.13
C VAL A 10 -2.23 -0.64 16.16
N THR A 11 -3.12 -1.61 16.33
CA THR A 11 -2.74 -3.03 16.36
C THR A 11 -3.37 -3.80 15.21
N GLN A 12 -2.83 -4.97 14.91
CA GLN A 12 -3.42 -5.90 13.94
C GLN A 12 -4.11 -7.03 14.72
N PRO A 13 -5.34 -7.47 14.34
CA PRO A 13 -5.98 -8.62 14.97
C PRO A 13 -5.15 -9.89 14.77
N VAL A 14 -4.59 -10.03 13.56
CA VAL A 14 -3.61 -11.06 13.19
C VAL A 14 -2.43 -10.33 12.57
N PRO A 15 -1.19 -10.52 13.09
CA PRO A 15 -0.01 -9.88 12.51
C PRO A 15 0.19 -10.26 11.04
N ASP A 16 0.17 -9.27 10.14
CA ASP A 16 0.52 -9.43 8.72
C ASP A 16 1.85 -8.71 8.45
N PRO A 17 2.93 -9.42 8.05
CA PRO A 17 4.24 -8.82 7.81
C PRO A 17 4.24 -7.85 6.62
N ALA A 18 3.27 -7.95 5.70
CA ALA A 18 3.11 -6.99 4.61
C ALA A 18 2.48 -5.67 5.05
N LEU A 19 1.91 -5.59 6.26
CA LEU A 19 1.26 -4.38 6.75
C LEU A 19 2.16 -3.62 7.74
N THR A 20 2.34 -2.34 7.47
CA THR A 20 3.04 -1.42 8.38
C THR A 20 2.22 -0.15 8.53
N TYR A 21 1.89 0.20 9.76
CA TYR A 21 1.22 1.46 10.06
C TYR A 21 2.26 2.57 10.28
N ILE A 22 2.00 3.74 9.71
CA ILE A 22 2.81 4.94 9.85
C ILE A 22 1.92 6.03 10.47
N PRO A 23 2.24 6.51 11.68
CA PRO A 23 1.52 7.62 12.30
C PRO A 23 1.76 8.94 11.52
N PRO A 24 0.88 9.94 11.69
CA PRO A 24 1.07 11.25 11.07
C PRO A 24 2.32 11.94 11.63
N ALA A 25 2.98 12.76 10.80
CA ALA A 25 4.26 13.39 11.13
C ALA A 25 4.13 14.48 12.22
N GLU A 26 2.98 15.15 12.31
CA GLU A 26 2.72 16.21 13.30
C GLU A 26 1.52 15.84 14.17
N GLY A 27 1.79 15.50 15.43
CA GLY A 27 0.78 15.21 16.46
C GLY A 27 0.27 13.76 16.49
N ALA A 28 -0.14 13.31 17.69
CA ALA A 28 -0.94 12.09 17.83
C ALA A 28 -2.21 12.27 17.00
N GLY A 29 -2.57 11.30 16.13
CA GLY A 29 -3.64 11.45 15.14
C GLY A 29 -4.95 11.95 15.76
N ALA A 30 -5.14 13.26 15.73
CA ALA A 30 -6.21 13.92 16.47
C ALA A 30 -7.53 13.71 15.73
N VAL A 31 -8.52 13.20 16.45
CA VAL A 31 -9.86 12.92 15.95
C VAL A 31 -10.82 13.96 16.51
N ARG A 32 -10.89 15.08 15.79
CA ARG A 32 -11.87 16.14 16.00
C ARG A 32 -13.21 15.78 15.35
N PRO A 33 -14.31 16.46 15.70
CA PRO A 33 -15.56 16.33 14.97
C PRO A 33 -15.35 16.46 13.45
N GLY A 34 -15.99 15.57 12.69
CA GLY A 34 -15.75 15.42 11.25
C GLY A 34 -14.81 14.26 10.91
N ARG A 35 -14.17 14.33 9.73
CA ARG A 35 -13.32 13.26 9.18
C ARG A 35 -11.86 13.69 9.16
N GLN A 36 -11.01 12.95 9.86
CA GLN A 36 -9.59 13.30 10.02
C GLN A 36 -8.68 12.16 9.53
N PRO A 37 -7.55 12.49 8.86
CA PRO A 37 -6.51 11.51 8.60
C PRO A 37 -5.78 11.21 9.90
N VAL A 38 -5.81 9.94 10.30
CA VAL A 38 -5.20 9.50 11.56
C VAL A 38 -3.89 8.76 11.34
N GLY A 39 -3.57 8.37 10.09
CA GLY A 39 -2.30 7.75 9.72
C GLY A 39 -2.32 7.16 8.32
N THR A 40 -1.25 6.45 7.97
CA THR A 40 -1.10 5.75 6.69
C THR A 40 -0.74 4.29 6.92
N VAL A 41 -1.32 3.39 6.13
CA VAL A 41 -0.96 1.96 6.10
C VAL A 41 -0.18 1.70 4.84
N VAL A 42 0.99 1.12 5.00
CA VAL A 42 1.82 0.61 3.92
C VAL A 42 1.56 -0.88 3.77
N TYR A 43 1.18 -1.31 2.57
CA TYR A 43 1.01 -2.70 2.20
C TYR A 43 2.08 -3.12 1.20
N ALA A 44 2.96 -4.03 1.61
CA ALA A 44 4.13 -4.53 0.89
C ALA A 44 3.94 -6.03 0.54
N PRO A 45 3.22 -6.37 -0.54
CA PRO A 45 2.91 -7.75 -0.93
C PRO A 45 4.14 -8.63 -1.16
N GLU A 46 5.30 -8.04 -1.46
CA GLU A 46 6.58 -8.72 -1.59
C GLU A 46 7.00 -9.47 -0.32
N LYS A 47 6.60 -8.99 0.86
CA LYS A 47 6.92 -9.65 2.13
C LYS A 47 6.18 -10.97 2.33
N LEU A 48 5.14 -11.23 1.55
CA LEU A 48 4.33 -12.46 1.65
C LEU A 48 4.79 -13.56 0.70
N CYS A 49 5.50 -13.20 -0.36
CA CYS A 49 5.90 -14.13 -1.41
C CYS A 49 7.42 -14.33 -1.50
N ALA A 50 8.19 -13.72 -0.61
CA ALA A 50 9.64 -13.84 -0.59
C ALA A 50 10.06 -15.32 -0.43
N PRO A 51 11.10 -15.79 -1.15
CA PRO A 51 11.92 -15.04 -2.11
C PRO A 51 11.34 -15.01 -3.54
N HIS A 52 10.25 -15.73 -3.80
CA HIS A 52 9.71 -16.01 -5.12
C HIS A 52 8.52 -15.13 -5.52
N CYS A 53 8.71 -13.81 -5.38
CA CYS A 53 7.65 -12.83 -5.61
C CYS A 53 7.31 -12.55 -7.07
N TYR A 54 6.10 -12.05 -7.32
CA TYR A 54 5.72 -11.51 -8.64
C TYR A 54 6.11 -10.03 -8.81
N THR A 55 6.39 -9.34 -7.70
CA THR A 55 6.59 -7.88 -7.61
C THR A 55 7.99 -7.39 -7.95
N GLY A 56 8.94 -8.29 -8.23
CA GLY A 56 10.31 -7.92 -8.55
C GLY A 56 11.31 -9.04 -8.26
N LEU A 57 12.52 -8.84 -8.75
CA LEU A 57 13.69 -9.68 -8.45
C LEU A 57 14.47 -8.99 -7.33
N ASP A 58 14.85 -9.76 -6.32
CA ASP A 58 15.86 -9.31 -5.37
C ASP A 58 17.22 -9.31 -6.09
N ILE A 59 17.91 -8.18 -6.08
CA ILE A 59 19.20 -8.00 -6.76
C ILE A 59 20.29 -8.91 -6.18
N ASP A 60 20.16 -9.27 -4.91
CA ASP A 60 21.11 -10.13 -4.21
C ASP A 60 20.78 -11.63 -4.37
N SER A 61 19.61 -11.94 -4.96
CA SER A 61 19.24 -13.33 -5.25
C SER A 61 20.00 -13.88 -6.46
N PRO A 62 20.26 -15.20 -6.54
CA PRO A 62 20.87 -15.81 -7.72
C PRO A 62 20.13 -15.48 -9.03
N GLU A 63 18.80 -15.42 -8.98
CA GLU A 63 17.96 -15.07 -10.13
C GLU A 63 18.13 -13.59 -10.53
N GLY A 64 18.27 -12.69 -9.56
CA GLY A 64 18.54 -11.27 -9.79
C GLY A 64 19.93 -11.02 -10.37
N VAL A 65 20.97 -11.67 -9.83
CA VAL A 65 22.33 -11.61 -10.38
C VAL A 65 22.38 -12.10 -11.83
N LEU A 66 21.73 -13.22 -12.12
CA LEU A 66 21.62 -13.74 -13.49
C LEU A 66 20.83 -12.82 -14.42
N TRP A 67 19.79 -12.16 -13.91
CA TRP A 67 19.04 -11.17 -14.71
C TRP A 67 19.90 -9.94 -15.03
N MET A 68 20.65 -9.41 -14.05
CA MET A 68 21.56 -8.28 -14.27
C MET A 68 22.68 -8.62 -15.28
N SER A 69 23.25 -9.83 -15.20
CA SER A 69 24.30 -10.26 -16.15
C SER A 69 23.76 -10.51 -17.57
N ARG A 70 22.50 -10.93 -17.72
CA ARG A 70 21.83 -11.02 -19.03
C ARG A 70 21.54 -9.66 -19.64
N GLY A 71 21.19 -8.68 -18.81
CA GLY A 71 20.95 -7.29 -19.23
C GLY A 71 22.16 -6.66 -19.91
N SER A 72 23.40 -7.03 -19.53
CA SER A 72 24.61 -6.54 -20.17
C SER A 72 25.02 -7.32 -21.43
N ALA A 73 24.57 -8.56 -21.60
CA ALA A 73 24.91 -9.41 -22.73
C ALA A 73 24.17 -9.03 -24.03
N ASN A 74 22.93 -8.54 -23.91
CA ASN A 74 22.08 -8.08 -25.02
C ASN A 74 22.03 -9.05 -26.22
N THR A 75 21.89 -10.35 -25.95
CA THR A 75 21.77 -11.40 -26.98
C THR A 75 20.32 -11.86 -27.12
N VAL A 76 20.02 -12.61 -28.19
CA VAL A 76 18.67 -13.16 -28.40
C VAL A 76 18.32 -14.13 -27.28
N GLU A 77 19.26 -14.98 -26.88
CA GLU A 77 19.09 -15.95 -25.79
C GLU A 77 18.84 -15.25 -24.46
N SER A 78 19.50 -14.11 -24.20
CA SER A 78 19.30 -13.35 -22.98
C SER A 78 17.91 -12.73 -22.91
N LEU A 79 17.41 -12.20 -24.04
CA LEU A 79 16.06 -11.67 -24.17
C LEU A 79 14.98 -12.76 -24.03
N GLU A 80 15.20 -13.95 -24.61
CA GLU A 80 14.28 -15.09 -24.49
C GLU A 80 14.19 -15.59 -23.04
N ALA A 81 15.33 -15.68 -22.34
CA ALA A 81 15.37 -16.05 -20.93
C ALA A 81 14.60 -15.04 -20.06
N ASP A 82 14.77 -13.74 -20.30
CA ASP A 82 14.04 -12.69 -19.59
C ASP A 82 12.54 -12.70 -19.89
N ALA A 83 12.16 -12.94 -21.14
CA ALA A 83 10.75 -13.08 -21.52
C ALA A 83 10.11 -14.31 -20.83
N SER A 84 10.82 -15.43 -20.74
CA SER A 84 10.38 -16.63 -20.01
C SER A 84 10.19 -16.35 -18.53
N LEU A 85 11.16 -15.67 -17.91
CA LEU A 85 11.10 -15.26 -16.50
C LEU A 85 9.90 -14.34 -16.22
N LEU A 86 9.66 -13.35 -17.07
CA LEU A 86 8.51 -12.44 -16.97
C LEU A 86 7.18 -13.20 -17.12
N ARG A 87 7.06 -14.12 -18.08
CA ARG A 87 5.85 -14.94 -18.26
C ARG A 87 5.55 -15.80 -17.03
N MET A 88 6.57 -16.44 -16.47
CA MET A 88 6.44 -17.25 -15.25
C MET A 88 5.93 -16.41 -14.07
N ARG A 89 6.49 -15.20 -13.88
CA ARG A 89 6.07 -14.27 -12.82
C ARG A 89 4.68 -13.71 -13.05
N PHE A 90 4.32 -13.38 -14.29
CA PHE A 90 2.96 -12.97 -14.64
C PHE A 90 1.94 -14.07 -14.37
N GLY A 91 2.29 -15.33 -14.69
CA GLY A 91 1.49 -16.50 -14.34
C GLY A 91 1.26 -16.65 -12.84
N ARG A 92 2.26 -16.30 -11.99
CA ARG A 92 2.07 -16.25 -10.53
C ARG A 92 1.10 -15.14 -10.12
N PHE A 93 1.26 -13.93 -10.68
CA PHE A 93 0.37 -12.80 -10.40
C PHE A 93 -1.09 -13.13 -10.70
N LEU A 94 -1.37 -13.78 -11.85
CA LEU A 94 -2.73 -14.16 -12.25
C LEU A 94 -3.38 -15.20 -11.31
N ARG A 95 -2.59 -15.95 -10.53
CA ARG A 95 -3.10 -16.92 -9.54
C ARG A 95 -3.38 -16.28 -8.18
N LEU A 96 -2.97 -15.03 -7.96
CA LEU A 96 -3.23 -14.34 -6.71
C LEU A 96 -4.64 -13.74 -6.70
N PRO A 97 -5.28 -13.65 -5.52
CA PRO A 97 -6.55 -12.96 -5.41
C PRO A 97 -6.39 -11.49 -5.83
N PRO A 98 -7.38 -10.90 -6.53
CA PRO A 98 -7.29 -9.54 -7.07
C PRO A 98 -7.14 -8.47 -5.98
N ALA A 99 -7.63 -8.75 -4.78
CA ALA A 99 -7.48 -7.92 -3.60
C ALA A 99 -7.29 -8.76 -2.34
N ARG A 100 -6.60 -8.18 -1.36
CA ARG A 100 -6.42 -8.75 -0.02
C ARG A 100 -7.12 -7.88 1.01
N ASN A 101 -7.93 -8.50 1.86
CA ASN A 101 -8.60 -7.82 2.96
C ASN A 101 -7.60 -7.48 4.05
N LEU A 102 -7.68 -6.27 4.57
CA LEU A 102 -6.83 -5.73 5.61
C LEU A 102 -7.72 -5.32 6.78
N THR A 103 -7.32 -5.70 7.99
CA THR A 103 -8.02 -5.29 9.22
C THR A 103 -7.02 -4.78 10.23
N LEU A 104 -7.32 -3.63 10.83
CA LEU A 104 -6.55 -2.99 11.90
C LEU A 104 -7.49 -2.64 13.04
N HIS A 105 -6.94 -2.50 14.25
CA HIS A 105 -7.63 -1.99 15.42
C HIS A 105 -7.02 -0.63 15.80
N LEU A 106 -7.83 0.42 15.73
CA LEU A 106 -7.49 1.74 16.25
C LEU A 106 -7.82 1.81 17.73
N HIS A 107 -6.87 2.31 18.51
CA HIS A 107 -7.05 2.64 19.91
C HIS A 107 -6.91 4.15 20.06
N THR A 108 -7.88 4.76 20.72
CA THR A 108 -7.87 6.18 21.06
C THR A 108 -7.85 6.37 22.56
N THR A 109 -7.74 7.61 23.00
CA THR A 109 -7.87 8.00 24.42
C THR A 109 -9.24 7.66 25.04
N GLN A 110 -10.27 7.38 24.22
CA GLN A 110 -11.64 7.17 24.67
C GLN A 110 -12.24 5.84 24.23
N VAL A 111 -11.78 5.27 23.11
CA VAL A 111 -12.32 4.03 22.53
C VAL A 111 -11.17 3.08 22.21
N LEU A 112 -11.24 1.86 22.73
CA LEU A 112 -10.27 0.81 22.44
C LEU A 112 -10.77 -0.09 21.31
N GLN A 113 -9.83 -0.63 20.52
CA GLN A 113 -10.08 -1.70 19.53
C GLN A 113 -11.19 -1.41 18.51
N THR A 114 -11.27 -0.19 17.98
CA THR A 114 -12.21 0.07 16.87
C THR A 114 -11.66 -0.52 15.58
N ALA A 115 -12.39 -1.49 14.99
CA ALA A 115 -11.97 -2.17 13.78
C ALA A 115 -12.03 -1.26 12.55
N VAL A 116 -10.92 -1.23 11.81
CA VAL A 116 -10.79 -0.60 10.49
C VAL A 116 -10.58 -1.69 9.47
N SER A 117 -11.48 -1.79 8.50
CA SER A 117 -11.36 -2.77 7.42
C SER A 117 -11.20 -2.07 6.07
N GLY A 118 -10.49 -2.73 5.16
CA GLY A 118 -10.31 -2.29 3.78
C GLY A 118 -9.73 -3.41 2.92
N ALA A 119 -9.45 -3.10 1.66
CA ALA A 119 -8.84 -4.07 0.76
C ALA A 119 -7.71 -3.42 -0.06
N ALA A 120 -6.57 -4.10 -0.15
CA ALA A 120 -5.48 -3.73 -1.02
C ALA A 120 -5.54 -4.56 -2.30
N ARG A 121 -5.77 -3.88 -3.44
CA ARG A 121 -5.68 -4.50 -4.76
C ARG A 121 -4.23 -4.76 -5.15
N LEU A 122 -3.95 -5.97 -5.61
CA LEU A 122 -2.67 -6.31 -6.21
C LEU A 122 -2.61 -5.72 -7.63
N ARG A 123 -1.44 -5.24 -8.03
CA ARG A 123 -1.22 -4.70 -9.38
C ARG A 123 0.04 -5.31 -9.98
N TRP A 124 -0.03 -5.62 -11.26
CA TRP A 124 1.15 -5.99 -12.03
C TRP A 124 2.10 -4.79 -12.15
N PRO A 125 3.41 -4.96 -11.90
CA PRO A 125 4.45 -4.01 -12.27
C PRO A 125 4.28 -3.45 -13.70
N ARG A 126 4.28 -2.12 -13.85
CA ARG A 126 4.23 -1.44 -15.16
C ARG A 126 5.29 -0.38 -15.24
N LEU A 127 6.37 -0.57 -16.01
CA LEU A 127 7.41 0.46 -16.21
C LEU A 127 6.80 1.87 -16.31
N SER A 128 7.07 2.71 -15.30
CA SER A 128 6.60 4.08 -15.29
C SER A 128 7.41 4.84 -16.32
N GLY A 129 6.88 4.99 -17.53
CA GLY A 129 7.37 5.99 -18.47
C GLY A 129 7.23 7.35 -17.80
N ALA A 130 8.35 8.06 -17.63
CA ALA A 130 8.50 9.45 -17.20
C ALA A 130 7.25 10.05 -16.50
N GLY A 131 7.32 10.21 -15.18
CA GLY A 131 6.31 10.93 -14.42
C GLY A 131 5.88 12.23 -15.11
N ARG A 132 4.58 12.54 -15.03
CA ARG A 132 4.00 13.79 -15.52
C ARG A 132 4.82 14.97 -14.99
N ARG A 133 5.56 15.61 -15.89
CA ARG A 133 6.46 16.75 -15.60
C ARG A 133 5.67 17.96 -15.12
N GLU A 134 6.15 18.61 -14.06
CA GLU A 134 6.01 20.07 -13.93
C GLU A 134 7.11 20.72 -14.79
N ALA A 135 6.77 21.80 -15.48
CA ALA A 135 7.65 22.41 -16.48
C ALA A 135 8.87 23.07 -15.81
N GLY A 136 10.10 22.60 -16.12
CA GLY A 136 11.33 23.33 -15.81
C GLY A 136 12.56 22.52 -15.41
N GLU A 137 12.44 21.24 -15.05
CA GLU A 137 13.61 20.47 -14.58
C GLU A 137 14.37 19.71 -15.69
N PRO A 138 15.73 19.72 -15.66
CA PRO A 138 16.56 18.99 -16.60
C PRO A 138 16.44 17.47 -16.40
N SER A 139 16.34 16.75 -17.51
CA SER A 139 16.18 15.31 -17.58
C SER A 139 17.45 14.56 -17.13
N GLN A 140 17.38 13.86 -15.99
CA GLN A 140 18.21 12.68 -15.78
C GLN A 140 17.63 11.49 -16.55
N PRO A 141 18.48 10.64 -17.17
CA PRO A 141 18.03 9.39 -17.78
C PRO A 141 17.37 8.54 -16.70
N GLY A 142 16.09 8.25 -16.89
CA GLY A 142 15.27 7.55 -15.91
C GLY A 142 15.84 6.17 -15.61
N GLU A 143 16.32 5.98 -14.39
CA GLU A 143 16.45 4.64 -13.83
C GLU A 143 15.11 3.92 -13.97
N PRO A 144 15.09 2.63 -14.36
CA PRO A 144 13.91 1.80 -14.27
C PRO A 144 13.56 1.62 -12.79
N THR A 145 12.89 2.63 -12.22
CA THR A 145 12.38 2.62 -10.86
C THR A 145 11.33 1.52 -10.78
N ALA A 146 11.61 0.55 -9.91
CA ALA A 146 10.84 -0.66 -9.73
C ALA A 146 9.34 -0.37 -9.67
N VAL A 147 8.57 -1.09 -10.48
CA VAL A 147 7.13 -0.91 -10.50
C VAL A 147 6.44 -2.03 -9.75
N GLY A 148 5.41 -1.67 -8.98
CA GLY A 148 4.37 -2.58 -8.53
C GLY A 148 4.76 -3.42 -7.34
N ALA A 149 4.69 -2.87 -6.14
CA ALA A 149 4.64 -3.69 -4.93
C ALA A 149 3.96 -2.92 -3.80
N VAL A 150 4.59 -1.84 -3.34
CA VAL A 150 4.15 -1.16 -2.12
C VAL A 150 2.98 -0.20 -2.38
N ARG A 151 1.92 -0.35 -1.58
CA ARG A 151 0.75 0.54 -1.56
C ARG A 151 0.71 1.35 -0.29
N ARG A 152 0.28 2.60 -0.39
CA ARG A 152 -0.07 3.43 0.78
C ARG A 152 -1.59 3.58 0.81
N LEU A 153 -2.22 3.42 1.97
CA LEU A 153 -3.65 3.57 2.22
C LEU A 153 -3.82 4.60 3.33
N ARG A 154 -4.72 5.57 3.19
CA ARG A 154 -4.96 6.55 4.26
C ARG A 154 -5.94 5.95 5.26
N VAL A 155 -5.62 6.03 6.54
CA VAL A 155 -6.56 5.69 7.62
C VAL A 155 -7.31 6.95 8.00
N LEU A 156 -8.63 6.90 7.94
CA LEU A 156 -9.49 8.02 8.27
C LEU A 156 -10.36 7.62 9.45
N ALA A 157 -10.52 8.52 10.42
CA ALA A 157 -11.48 8.36 11.51
C ALA A 157 -12.55 9.45 11.39
N ARG A 158 -13.81 9.08 11.54
CA ARG A 158 -14.92 10.03 11.64
C ARG A 158 -15.43 10.08 13.08
N ASN A 159 -15.44 11.29 13.65
CA ASN A 159 -16.13 11.59 14.90
C ASN A 159 -17.44 12.34 14.58
N PRO A 160 -18.61 11.73 14.83
CA PRO A 160 -19.91 12.37 14.56
C PRO A 160 -20.36 13.34 15.67
N SER A 161 -19.69 13.38 16.81
CA SER A 161 -20.11 14.18 17.97
C SER A 161 -19.21 15.38 18.23
N HIS A 162 -19.83 16.50 18.54
CA HIS A 162 -19.16 17.71 19.04
C HIS A 162 -19.16 17.82 20.57
N SER A 163 -19.91 16.95 21.27
CA SER A 163 -20.22 17.16 22.71
C SER A 163 -19.99 15.96 23.62
N HIS A 164 -19.89 14.73 23.10
CA HIS A 164 -19.72 13.52 23.91
C HIS A 164 -18.99 12.41 23.14
N ALA A 165 -18.29 11.54 23.86
CA ALA A 165 -17.56 10.42 23.26
C ALA A 165 -18.56 9.44 22.61
N LEU A 166 -18.47 9.24 21.31
CA LEU A 166 -19.25 8.24 20.56
C LEU A 166 -18.32 7.25 19.87
N LEU A 167 -18.88 6.10 19.47
CA LEU A 167 -18.19 5.12 18.64
C LEU A 167 -17.70 5.78 17.33
N LEU A 168 -16.40 5.67 17.08
CA LEU A 168 -15.77 6.17 15.87
C LEU A 168 -16.12 5.29 14.67
N GLN A 169 -16.26 5.90 13.49
CA GLN A 169 -16.33 5.17 12.23
C GLN A 169 -14.99 5.31 11.48
N PRO A 170 -14.09 4.32 11.58
CA PRO A 170 -12.83 4.36 10.87
C PRO A 170 -12.90 3.63 9.52
N VAL A 171 -12.16 4.14 8.53
CA VAL A 171 -12.14 3.59 7.16
C VAL A 171 -10.73 3.68 6.57
N LEU A 172 -10.29 2.62 5.88
CA LEU A 172 -9.12 2.67 5.00
C LEU A 172 -9.51 3.21 3.63
N GLN A 173 -8.88 4.31 3.19
CA GLN A 173 -9.14 4.92 1.89
C GLN A 173 -7.97 4.72 0.93
N HIS A 174 -8.27 4.11 -0.21
CA HIS A 174 -7.73 4.36 -1.56
C HIS A 174 -8.70 3.78 -2.60
N ASP A 175 -8.77 4.41 -3.77
CA ASP A 175 -9.56 3.92 -4.92
C ASP A 175 -11.05 3.68 -4.59
N LEU A 176 -11.72 4.66 -3.96
CA LEU A 176 -13.19 4.68 -3.88
C LEU A 176 -13.74 4.99 -5.28
N HIS A 177 -14.04 3.95 -6.06
CA HIS A 177 -15.32 3.96 -6.75
C HIS A 177 -16.35 3.65 -5.67
N LEU A 178 -17.10 4.67 -5.27
CA LEU A 178 -18.38 4.45 -4.63
C LEU A 178 -19.18 3.53 -5.58
N PRO A 179 -19.81 2.44 -5.12
CA PRO A 179 -20.94 1.93 -5.88
C PRO A 179 -21.92 3.10 -6.07
N PRO A 180 -22.49 3.31 -7.27
CA PRO A 180 -23.68 4.14 -7.36
C PRO A 180 -24.70 3.52 -6.40
N GLU A 181 -25.43 4.37 -5.69
CA GLU A 181 -26.47 4.02 -4.69
C GLU A 181 -25.96 3.99 -3.24
N CYS A 182 -26.06 5.16 -2.61
CA CYS A 182 -26.84 5.37 -1.39
C CYS A 182 -26.96 6.89 -1.18
N VAL A 183 -27.83 7.52 -1.97
CA VAL A 183 -28.46 8.81 -1.65
C VAL A 183 -29.90 8.48 -1.32
N HIS A 184 -30.21 8.42 -0.03
CA HIS A 184 -31.57 8.60 0.49
C HIS A 184 -31.46 9.36 1.81
#